data_AF-A0A3D0SN14-F1
#
_entry.id   AF-A0A3D0SN14-F1
#
_cell.length_a   1.000
_cell.length_b   1.000
_cell.length_c   1.000
_cell.angle_alpha   90.00
_cell.angle_beta   90.00
_cell.angle_gamma   90.00
#
_symmetry.space_group_name_H-M   'P 1'
#
loop_
_entity.id
_entity.type
_entity.pdbx_description
1 polymer ?
#
loop_
_entity_poly.entity_id
_entity_poly.type
_entity_poly.pdbx_seq_one_letter_code
_entity_poly.pdbx_strand_id
1 'polypeptide(L)' 'MTNNIIDKTPLAYAYPLLIKNLLANSLRQFPDQDVVYGDFKRQTYREMGERIHRLASGLTGLGVKPGDTVAVMDWDSH' A
#
# COMPACT_ATOMS: atom_id res chain seq x y z
N MET A 1 21.52 16.43 25.41
CA MET A 1 21.28 15.37 24.42
C MET A 1 21.85 15.84 23.10
N THR A 2 22.90 15.20 22.59
CA THR A 2 23.53 15.56 21.31
C THR A 2 22.65 15.08 20.16
N ASN A 3 22.19 16.01 19.34
CA ASN A 3 21.33 15.73 18.20
C ASN A 3 22.18 15.10 17.08
N ASN A 4 22.20 13.76 17.01
CA ASN A 4 22.92 13.02 15.97
C ASN A 4 22.12 13.05 14.66
N ILE A 5 22.14 14.19 13.97
CA ILE A 5 21.58 14.31 12.62
C ILE A 5 22.62 13.74 11.65
N ILE A 6 22.29 12.60 11.03
CA ILE A 6 23.08 12.03 9.94
C ILE A 6 22.68 12.76 8.67
N ASP A 7 23.64 13.37 7.97
CA ASP A 7 23.40 14.02 6.69
C ASP A 7 22.92 12.98 5.66
N LYS A 8 21.78 13.25 5.02
CA LYS A 8 21.26 12.39 3.95
C LYS A 8 22.18 12.45 2.74
N THR A 9 22.45 11.28 2.15
CA THR A 9 23.12 11.23 0.84
C THR A 9 22.32 12.00 -0.22
N PRO A 10 22.96 12.76 -1.13
CA PRO A 10 22.25 13.48 -2.20
C PRO A 10 21.39 12.59 -3.10
N LEU A 11 21.67 11.28 -3.15
CA LEU A 11 20.89 10.29 -3.89
C LEU A 11 19.69 9.73 -3.11
N ALA A 12 19.51 10.13 -1.85
CA ALA A 12 18.40 9.65 -1.04
C ALA A 12 17.09 10.21 -1.58
N TYR A 13 16.23 9.32 -2.07
CA TYR A 13 14.90 9.69 -2.52
C TYR A 13 14.10 10.30 -1.36
N ALA A 14 13.72 11.57 -1.49
CA ALA A 14 13.09 12.33 -0.40
C ALA A 14 11.63 11.95 -0.14
N TYR A 15 10.98 11.31 -1.11
CA TYR A 15 9.59 10.95 -1.01
C TYR A 15 9.40 9.76 -0.04
N PRO A 16 8.46 9.85 0.92
CA PRO A 16 8.28 8.79 1.90
C PRO A 16 7.89 7.47 1.24
N LEU A 17 8.68 6.42 1.48
CA LEU A 17 8.46 5.07 0.94
C LEU A 17 7.40 4.29 1.73
N LEU A 18 6.28 4.96 2.05
CA LEU A 18 5.10 4.28 2.60
C LEU A 18 4.51 3.36 1.53
N ILE A 19 3.95 2.22 1.91
CA ILE A 19 3.34 1.27 0.95
C ILE A 19 2.31 1.97 0.06
N LYS A 20 1.43 2.80 0.65
CA LYS A 20 0.45 3.60 -0.12
C LYS A 20 1.08 4.54 -1.15
N ASN A 21 2.26 5.07 -0.84
CA ASN A 21 2.98 6.00 -1.69
C ASN A 21 3.65 5.30 -2.87
N LEU A 22 4.13 4.06 -2.66
CA LEU A 22 4.63 3.19 -3.72
C LEU A 22 3.51 2.82 -4.70
N LEU A 23 2.34 2.44 -4.18
CA LEU A 23 1.18 2.04 -5.00
C LEU A 23 0.56 3.19 -5.79
N ALA A 24 0.67 4.44 -5.30
CA ALA A 24 0.01 5.59 -5.90
C ALA A 24 0.48 5.90 -7.33
N ASN A 25 1.70 5.49 -7.73
CA ASN A 25 2.14 5.65 -9.11
C ASN A 25 1.43 4.64 -10.02
N SER A 26 1.48 3.35 -9.68
CA SER A 26 0.86 2.27 -10.47
C SER A 26 -0.64 2.48 -10.67
N LEU A 27 -1.35 2.88 -9.60
CA LEU A 27 -2.79 3.17 -9.66
C LEU A 27 -3.14 4.34 -10.61
N ARG A 28 -2.22 5.28 -10.85
CA ARG A 28 -2.45 6.47 -11.68
C ARG A 28 -1.94 6.31 -13.11
N GLN A 29 -0.75 5.76 -13.28
CA GLN A 29 -0.09 5.69 -14.58
C GLN A 29 -0.45 4.41 -15.35
N PHE A 30 -0.75 3.32 -14.64
CA PHE A 30 -1.00 2.01 -15.23
C PHE A 30 -2.30 1.37 -14.71
N PRO A 31 -3.43 2.11 -14.68
CA PRO A 31 -4.65 1.67 -14.01
C PRO A 31 -5.22 0.37 -14.62
N ASP A 32 -5.05 0.17 -15.92
CA ASP A 32 -5.61 -0.98 -16.64
C ASP A 32 -4.58 -2.11 -16.82
N GLN A 33 -3.39 -1.98 -16.23
CA GLN A 33 -2.38 -3.05 -16.21
C GLN A 33 -2.75 -4.11 -15.16
N ASP A 34 -2.50 -5.37 -15.52
CA ASP A 34 -2.87 -6.52 -14.70
C ASP A 34 -1.90 -6.76 -13.53
N VAL A 35 -2.50 -7.04 -12.38
CA VAL A 35 -1.92 -7.69 -11.21
C VAL A 35 -2.31 -9.16 -11.27
N VAL A 36 -1.32 -10.03 -11.46
CA VAL A 36 -1.52 -11.46 -11.69
C VAL A 36 -1.10 -12.26 -10.46
N TYR A 37 -1.93 -13.20 -10.05
CA TYR A 37 -1.63 -14.19 -9.01
C TYR A 37 -1.91 -15.58 -9.58
N GLY A 38 -0.83 -16.33 -9.85
CA GLY A 38 -0.90 -17.60 -10.58
C GLY A 38 -1.60 -17.48 -11.93
N ASP A 39 -2.18 -18.59 -12.40
CA ASP A 39 -2.88 -18.63 -13.69
C ASP A 39 -4.38 -18.35 -13.58
N PHE A 40 -4.94 -18.31 -12.37
CA PHE A 40 -6.39 -18.29 -12.13
C PHE A 40 -6.90 -16.93 -11.63
N LYS A 41 -6.02 -15.96 -11.33
CA LYS A 41 -6.46 -14.65 -10.81
C LYS A 41 -5.73 -13.49 -11.45
N ARG A 42 -6.54 -12.61 -12.04
CA ARG A 42 -6.12 -11.39 -12.70
C ARG A 42 -7.06 -10.27 -12.26
N GLN A 43 -6.49 -9.14 -11.88
CA GLN A 43 -7.24 -7.91 -11.60
C GLN A 43 -6.40 -6.72 -12.06
N THR A 44 -7.03 -5.65 -12.51
CA THR A 44 -6.31 -4.43 -12.89
C THR A 44 -5.85 -3.66 -11.64
N TYR A 45 -4.87 -2.76 -11.80
CA TYR A 45 -4.50 -1.82 -10.74
C TYR A 45 -5.71 -0.98 -10.28
N ARG A 46 -6.61 -0.61 -11.18
CA ARG A 46 -7.86 0.10 -10.86
C ARG A 46 -8.72 -0.71 -9.89
N GLU A 47 -9.00 -1.96 -10.21
CA GLU A 47 -9.81 -2.85 -9.36
C GLU A 47 -9.14 -3.09 -7.99
N MET A 48 -7.82 -3.27 -7.96
CA MET A 48 -7.06 -3.38 -6.72
C MET A 48 -7.20 -2.11 -5.87
N GLY A 49 -7.05 -0.93 -6.49
CA GLY A 49 -7.21 0.35 -5.82
C GLY A 49 -8.59 0.55 -5.21
N GLU A 50 -9.65 0.19 -5.93
CA GLU A 50 -11.02 0.23 -5.39
C GLU A 50 -11.20 -0.71 -4.19
N ARG A 51 -10.67 -1.93 -4.25
CA ARG A 51 -10.73 -2.89 -3.14
C ARG A 51 -10.01 -2.38 -1.90
N ILE A 52 -8.82 -1.78 -2.07
CA ILE A 52 -8.07 -1.15 -0.97
C ILE A 52 -8.91 -0.03 -0.33
N HIS A 53 -9.52 0.85 -1.12
CA HIS A 53 -10.34 1.94 -0.58
C HIS A 53 -11.60 1.42 0.13
N ARG A 54 -12.27 0.38 -0.39
CA ARG A 54 -13.42 -0.24 0.29
C ARG A 54 -13.02 -0.83 1.64
N LEU A 55 -11.90 -1.56 1.69
CA LEU A 55 -11.38 -2.10 2.95
C LEU A 55 -11.03 -0.99 3.94
N ALA A 56 -10.32 0.05 3.48
CA ALA A 56 -9.96 1.19 4.31
C ALA A 56 -11.19 1.91 4.89
N SER A 57 -12.24 2.09 4.08
CA SER A 57 -13.51 2.66 4.53
C SER A 57 -14.19 1.78 5.59
N GLY A 58 -14.19 0.46 5.40
CA GLY A 58 -14.73 -0.48 6.38
C GLY A 58 -13.98 -0.43 7.71
N LEU A 59 -12.65 -0.48 7.68
CA LEU A 59 -11.81 -0.38 8.88
C LEU A 59 -11.99 0.97 9.61
N THR A 60 -12.12 2.05 8.84
CA THR A 60 -12.43 3.38 9.40
C THR A 60 -13.78 3.38 10.11
N GLY A 61 -14.80 2.76 9.51
CA GLY A 61 -16.12 2.59 10.12
C GLY A 61 -16.11 1.75 11.41
N LEU A 62 -15.16 0.81 11.54
CA LEU A 62 -14.91 0.04 12.76
C LEU A 62 -14.08 0.78 13.81
N GLY A 63 -13.63 2.01 13.52
CA GLY A 63 -12.91 2.86 14.46
C GLY A 63 -11.39 2.69 14.48
N VAL A 64 -10.81 2.02 13.48
CA VAL A 64 -9.33 1.88 13.33
C VAL A 64 -8.69 3.26 13.10
N LYS A 65 -7.58 3.51 13.80
CA LYS A 65 -6.84 4.78 13.80
C LYS A 65 -5.36 4.59 13.48
N PRO A 66 -4.64 5.67 13.10
CA PRO A 66 -3.20 5.63 12.99
C PRO A 66 -2.54 5.14 14.29
N GLY A 67 -1.68 4.12 14.19
CA GLY A 67 -1.03 3.48 15.34
C GLY A 67 -1.69 2.16 15.77
N ASP A 68 -2.92 1.88 15.34
CA ASP A 68 -3.59 0.62 15.65
C ASP A 68 -2.98 -0.54 14.85
N THR A 69 -2.98 -1.73 15.47
CA THR A 69 -2.55 -2.97 14.83
C THR A 69 -3.77 -3.76 14.38
N VAL A 70 -3.82 -4.12 13.09
CA VAL A 70 -4.87 -4.96 12.51
C VAL A 70 -4.24 -6.31 12.14
N ALA A 71 -4.72 -7.39 12.76
CA ALA A 71 -4.29 -8.74 12.41
C ALA A 71 -4.98 -9.21 11.12
N VAL A 72 -4.22 -9.89 10.26
CA VAL A 72 -4.74 -10.55 9.06
C VAL A 72 -4.50 -12.04 9.21
N MET A 73 -5.57 -12.82 9.11
CA MET A 73 -5.49 -14.28 9.05
C MET A 73 -6.10 -14.69 7.72
N ASP A 74 -5.24 -15.15 6.82
CA ASP A 74 -5.61 -15.67 5.51
C ASP A 74 -4.90 -17.00 5.33
N TRP A 75 -5.50 -17.91 4.57
CA TRP A 75 -4.81 -19.12 4.18
C TRP A 75 -3.97 -18.81 2.94
N ASP A 76 -2.73 -19.29 2.89
CA ASP A 76 -1.89 -19.18 1.69
C ASP A 76 -2.38 -20.18 0.63
N SER A 77 -3.60 -19.98 0.16
CA SER A 77 -4.21 -20.72 -0.95
C SER A 77 -4.79 -19.72 -1.90
N HIS A 78 -4.10 -19.53 -3.00
CA HIS A 78 -4.61 -20.25 -4.16
C HIS A 78 -3.46 -21.05 -4.77
#